data_AF-A0A4Y9Q5M5-F1
#
_entry.id   AF-A0A4Y9Q5M5-F1
#
_cell.length_a   1.000
_cell.length_b   1.000
_cell.length_c   1.000
_cell.angle_alpha   90.00
_cell.angle_beta   90.00
_cell.angle_gamma   90.00
#
_symmetry.space_group_name_H-M   'P 1'
#
loop_
_entity.id
_entity.type
_entity.pdbx_description
1 polymer ?
#
loop_
_entity_poly.entity_id
_entity_poly.type
_entity_poly.pdbx_seq_one_letter_code
_entity_poly.pdbx_strand_id
1 'polypeptide(L)'
;MPYSLVSAATLGFDLVRLPAGRSVATVLLAGLGADAPALASIAAVHPGRGLARGERGGLAIRSRKARELAAAVPHMRGVAAGAAAGDRTAVLVAQLERGTIGDAPTLERLLRDDVLGPEHIARGFLTEDEWDEAADVLADAALGHWAAGVLPPLVRRELTGPFDRALDRGAVAGPPVDDALTELLDAVRALDAPGRAAWRAAVDEGRADHRPWATAMHEASWAGHVSGRTRTLAAAQLHAVQAFLDGGFDLHDGAAGVWNALAGCVQGTVVADMLDEASLAALQAPWTRVRGR
;
A
#
# COMPACT_ATOMS: atom_id res chain seq x y z
N MET A 1 -1.24 -13.33 -6.36
CA MET A 1 -0.46 -12.47 -7.27
C MET A 1 0.65 -11.87 -6.43
N PRO A 2 1.89 -11.76 -6.92
CA PRO A 2 2.89 -11.01 -6.18
C PRO A 2 2.50 -9.53 -6.17
N TYR A 3 2.68 -8.86 -5.02
CA TYR A 3 2.72 -7.39 -5.03
C TYR A 3 3.86 -6.91 -5.93
N SER A 4 3.60 -5.84 -6.67
CA SER A 4 4.61 -5.10 -7.43
C SER A 4 4.23 -3.63 -7.51
N LEU A 5 5.19 -2.74 -7.77
CA LEU A 5 4.88 -1.31 -7.98
C LEU A 5 4.01 -1.09 -9.22
N VAL A 6 4.12 -1.94 -10.25
CA VAL A 6 3.25 -1.91 -11.45
C VAL A 6 1.79 -2.15 -11.09
N SER A 7 1.53 -2.89 -10.01
CA SER A 7 0.19 -3.24 -9.53
C SER A 7 -0.14 -2.58 -8.19
N ALA A 8 0.40 -1.38 -7.91
CA ALA A 8 0.23 -0.71 -6.62
C ALA A 8 -1.23 -0.47 -6.20
N ALA A 9 -2.17 -0.31 -7.16
CA ALA A 9 -3.60 -0.25 -6.85
C ALA A 9 -4.14 -1.54 -6.21
N THR A 10 -3.58 -2.70 -6.56
CA THR A 10 -3.92 -4.01 -5.96
C THR A 10 -3.36 -4.11 -4.54
N LEU A 11 -2.14 -3.60 -4.31
CA LEU A 11 -1.60 -3.48 -2.96
C LEU A 11 -2.47 -2.57 -2.10
N GLY A 12 -2.84 -1.39 -2.62
CA GLY A 12 -3.69 -0.46 -1.88
C GLY A 12 -5.05 -1.05 -1.51
N PHE A 13 -5.62 -1.93 -2.34
CA PHE A 13 -6.85 -2.66 -2.03
C PHE A 13 -6.69 -3.52 -0.77
N ASP A 14 -5.55 -4.18 -0.58
CA ASP A 14 -5.24 -4.88 0.68
C ASP A 14 -5.01 -3.88 1.83
N LEU A 15 -4.25 -2.82 1.61
CA LEU A 15 -3.89 -1.88 2.68
C LEU A 15 -5.10 -1.17 3.28
N VAL A 16 -6.06 -0.68 2.48
CA VAL A 16 -7.25 0.00 3.03
C VAL A 16 -8.16 -0.89 3.87
N ARG A 17 -8.01 -2.22 3.75
CA ARG A 17 -8.76 -3.22 4.54
C ARG A 17 -7.95 -3.76 5.73
N LEU A 18 -6.65 -3.48 5.80
CA LEU A 18 -5.79 -3.93 6.88
C LEU A 18 -5.84 -2.98 8.09
N PRO A 19 -5.84 -3.50 9.34
CA PRO A 19 -5.92 -2.67 10.54
C PRO A 19 -4.86 -1.57 10.66
N ALA A 20 -3.65 -1.82 10.14
CA ALA A 20 -2.56 -0.86 10.12
C ALA A 20 -2.04 -0.60 8.69
N GLY A 21 -2.90 -0.72 7.68
CA GLY A 21 -2.50 -0.51 6.29
C GLY A 21 -2.02 0.91 5.99
N ARG A 22 -2.54 1.93 6.69
CA ARG A 22 -1.99 3.30 6.67
C ARG A 22 -0.50 3.32 7.00
N SER A 23 -0.10 2.60 8.06
CA SER A 23 1.29 2.54 8.50
C SER A 23 2.17 1.76 7.52
N VAL A 24 1.65 0.70 6.89
CA VAL A 24 2.36 0.02 5.79
C VAL A 24 2.59 1.00 4.63
N ALA A 25 1.58 1.78 4.25
CA ALA A 25 1.72 2.80 3.21
C ALA A 25 2.78 3.85 3.59
N THR A 26 2.82 4.28 4.86
CA THR A 26 3.87 5.18 5.37
C THR A 26 5.27 4.58 5.22
N VAL A 27 5.48 3.30 5.56
CA VAL A 27 6.78 2.63 5.41
C VAL A 27 7.20 2.56 3.94
N LEU A 28 6.28 2.21 3.05
CA LEU A 28 6.57 2.10 1.62
C LEU A 28 6.84 3.46 0.98
N LEU A 29 6.08 4.50 1.34
CA LEU A 29 6.35 5.88 0.92
C LEU A 29 7.71 6.36 1.44
N ALA A 30 8.03 6.06 2.69
CA ALA A 30 9.34 6.36 3.27
C ALA A 30 10.47 5.70 2.46
N GLY A 31 10.34 4.41 2.14
CA GLY A 31 11.31 3.72 1.29
C GLY A 31 11.36 4.24 -0.16
N LEU A 32 10.26 4.71 -0.74
CA LEU A 32 10.24 5.26 -2.10
C LEU A 32 10.88 6.65 -2.20
N GLY A 33 10.72 7.47 -1.16
CA GLY A 33 11.13 8.88 -1.13
C GLY A 33 12.43 9.17 -0.41
N ALA A 34 12.99 8.20 0.32
CA ALA A 34 14.24 8.38 1.05
C ALA A 34 15.42 8.64 0.09
N ASP A 35 16.20 9.67 0.39
CA ASP A 35 17.52 9.86 -0.19
C ASP A 35 18.58 9.07 0.61
N ALA A 36 19.85 9.19 0.21
CA ALA A 36 20.94 8.48 0.89
C ALA A 36 21.08 8.88 2.38
N PRO A 37 21.07 10.18 2.77
CA PRO A 37 21.03 10.58 4.17
C PRO A 37 19.85 9.99 4.97
N ALA A 38 18.65 9.99 4.41
CA ALA A 38 17.46 9.41 5.03
C ALA A 38 17.64 7.91 5.28
N LEU A 39 18.06 7.15 4.26
CA LEU A 39 18.32 5.71 4.39
C LEU A 39 19.47 5.43 5.38
N ALA A 40 20.54 6.22 5.41
CA ALA A 40 21.59 6.09 6.42
C ALA A 40 21.07 6.31 7.84
N SER A 41 20.13 7.25 8.03
CA SER A 41 19.47 7.49 9.32
C SER A 41 18.58 6.32 9.74
N ILE A 42 17.89 5.69 8.79
CA ILE A 42 17.11 4.45 9.01
C ILE A 42 18.05 3.29 9.36
N ALA A 43 19.17 3.11 8.65
CA ALA A 43 20.17 2.10 8.99
C ALA A 43 20.73 2.31 10.41
N ALA A 44 20.93 3.57 10.82
CA ALA A 44 21.48 3.91 12.13
C ALA A 44 20.60 3.51 13.32
N VAL A 45 19.31 3.21 13.10
CA VAL A 45 18.40 2.70 14.15
C VAL A 45 18.22 1.18 14.10
N HIS A 46 18.93 0.49 13.20
CA HIS A 46 18.87 -0.96 13.05
C HIS A 46 19.21 -1.68 14.37
N PRO A 47 18.35 -2.61 14.85
CA PRO A 47 18.50 -3.23 16.16
C PRO A 47 19.75 -4.10 16.29
N GLY A 48 20.34 -4.55 15.18
CA GLY A 48 21.58 -5.33 15.17
C GLY A 48 22.86 -4.50 15.28
N ARG A 49 22.79 -3.17 15.11
CA ARG A 49 23.96 -2.31 15.05
C ARG A 49 24.65 -2.26 16.42
N GLY A 50 25.97 -2.50 16.43
CA GLY A 50 26.79 -2.54 17.66
C GLY A 50 26.67 -3.81 18.50
N LEU A 51 25.82 -4.78 18.12
CA LEU A 51 25.67 -6.05 18.84
C LEU A 51 26.74 -7.08 18.44
N ALA A 52 27.07 -8.01 19.34
CA ALA A 52 27.93 -9.14 19.01
C ALA A 52 27.22 -10.14 18.08
N ARG A 53 28.00 -10.99 17.39
CA ARG A 53 27.47 -11.97 16.40
C ARG A 53 26.38 -12.89 16.99
N GLY A 54 26.54 -13.35 18.23
CA GLY A 54 25.56 -14.22 18.89
C GLY A 54 24.22 -13.52 19.12
N GLU A 55 24.25 -12.26 19.54
CA GLU A 55 23.06 -11.44 19.78
C GLU A 55 22.32 -11.12 18.48
N ARG A 56 23.07 -10.81 17.40
CA ARG A 56 22.50 -10.67 16.05
C ARG A 56 21.82 -11.96 15.57
N GLY A 57 22.40 -13.12 15.90
CA GLY A 57 21.76 -14.42 15.65
C GLY A 57 20.42 -14.58 16.37
N GLY A 58 20.33 -14.11 17.62
CA GLY A 58 19.07 -14.09 18.37
C GLY A 58 18.00 -13.18 17.74
N LEU A 59 18.39 -12.02 17.21
CA LEU A 59 17.49 -11.15 16.45
C LEU A 59 16.98 -11.82 15.18
N ALA A 60 17.87 -12.44 14.40
CA ALA A 60 17.49 -13.14 13.17
C ALA A 60 16.48 -14.28 13.43
N ILE A 61 16.64 -15.02 14.54
CA ILE A 61 15.70 -16.07 14.93
C ILE A 61 14.32 -15.48 15.28
N ARG A 62 14.28 -14.39 16.05
CA ARG A 62 13.01 -13.70 16.40
C ARG A 62 12.31 -13.13 15.17
N SER A 63 13.08 -12.50 14.28
CA SER A 63 12.62 -11.93 13.03
C SER A 63 12.02 -13.01 12.10
N ARG A 64 12.65 -14.19 12.01
CA ARG A 64 12.08 -15.37 11.34
C ARG A 64 10.80 -15.85 12.00
N LYS A 65 10.75 -15.92 13.33
CA LYS A 65 9.55 -16.37 14.05
C LYS A 65 8.36 -15.43 13.82
N ALA A 66 8.61 -14.13 13.75
CA ALA A 66 7.58 -13.15 13.41
C ALA A 66 7.01 -13.39 12.00
N ARG A 67 7.85 -13.69 11.01
CA ARG A 67 7.41 -14.04 9.64
C ARG A 67 6.57 -15.31 9.60
N GLU A 68 6.93 -16.33 10.40
CA GLU A 68 6.09 -17.54 10.54
C GLU A 68 4.71 -17.21 11.11
N LEU A 69 4.63 -16.33 12.11
CA LEU A 69 3.35 -15.90 12.68
C LEU A 69 2.54 -15.04 11.70
N ALA A 70 3.20 -14.20 10.90
CA ALA A 70 2.57 -13.38 9.88
C ALA A 70 1.88 -14.21 8.78
N ALA A 71 2.29 -15.47 8.57
CA ALA A 71 1.59 -16.38 7.65
C ALA A 71 0.14 -16.70 8.08
N ALA A 72 -0.26 -16.35 9.31
CA ALA A 72 -1.64 -16.48 9.79
C ALA A 72 -2.57 -15.34 9.33
N VAL A 73 -2.06 -14.30 8.66
CA VAL A 73 -2.92 -13.26 8.09
C VAL A 73 -3.88 -13.88 7.06
N PRO A 74 -5.19 -13.57 7.11
CA PRO A 74 -6.15 -14.19 6.19
C PRO A 74 -5.85 -13.91 4.72
N HIS A 75 -5.88 -14.96 3.90
CA HIS A 75 -5.65 -14.88 2.45
C HIS A 75 -6.89 -15.29 1.67
N MET A 76 -7.19 -14.59 0.56
CA MET A 76 -8.37 -14.91 -0.26
C MET A 76 -8.34 -16.30 -0.91
N ARG A 77 -7.18 -16.94 -1.02
CA ARG A 77 -7.03 -18.28 -1.62
C ARG A 77 -7.39 -19.44 -0.68
N GLY A 78 -7.59 -19.19 0.62
CA GLY A 78 -7.51 -20.25 1.65
C GLY A 78 -8.80 -20.98 2.05
N VAL A 79 -10.01 -20.51 1.69
CA VAL A 79 -11.23 -20.88 2.44
C VAL A 79 -12.37 -21.45 1.56
N ALA A 80 -12.09 -21.85 0.31
CA ALA A 80 -13.12 -22.38 -0.60
C ALA A 80 -13.58 -23.83 -0.31
N ALA A 81 -13.00 -24.54 0.66
CA ALA A 81 -13.29 -25.96 0.94
C ALA A 81 -14.03 -26.16 2.27
N GLY A 82 -15.33 -25.85 2.35
CA GLY A 82 -16.12 -26.30 3.51
C GLY A 82 -17.50 -25.67 3.77
N ALA A 83 -17.88 -24.57 3.13
CA ALA A 83 -19.14 -23.87 3.46
C ALA A 83 -20.37 -24.44 2.72
N ALA A 84 -21.48 -24.67 3.45
CA ALA A 84 -22.78 -25.02 2.87
C ALA A 84 -23.36 -23.85 2.04
N ALA A 85 -24.20 -24.14 1.06
CA ALA A 85 -24.60 -23.19 0.00
C ALA A 85 -25.21 -21.86 0.49
N GLY A 86 -25.89 -21.82 1.64
CA GLY A 86 -26.44 -20.60 2.24
C GLY A 86 -25.43 -19.73 3.00
N ASP A 87 -24.35 -20.33 3.51
CA ASP A 87 -23.25 -19.65 4.21
C ASP A 87 -22.21 -19.07 3.23
N ARG A 88 -22.26 -19.52 1.97
CA ARG A 88 -21.26 -19.18 0.95
C ARG A 88 -21.19 -17.69 0.65
N THR A 89 -22.31 -16.98 0.56
CA THR A 89 -22.29 -15.53 0.25
C THR A 89 -21.71 -14.72 1.40
N ALA A 90 -22.11 -15.01 2.65
CA ALA A 90 -21.56 -14.35 3.83
C ALA A 90 -20.06 -14.64 3.99
N VAL A 91 -19.64 -15.89 3.75
CA VAL A 91 -18.23 -16.29 3.74
C VAL A 91 -17.44 -15.55 2.66
N LEU A 92 -18.00 -15.40 1.45
CA LEU A 92 -17.34 -14.66 0.36
C LEU A 92 -17.21 -13.16 0.66
N VAL A 93 -18.24 -12.52 1.22
CA VAL A 93 -18.17 -11.12 1.67
C VAL A 93 -17.10 -10.97 2.74
N ALA A 94 -17.11 -11.85 3.75
CA ALA A 94 -16.11 -11.82 4.81
C ALA A 94 -14.68 -12.09 4.31
N GLN A 95 -14.51 -12.84 3.22
CA GLN A 95 -13.23 -13.03 2.54
C GLN A 95 -12.80 -11.79 1.76
N LEU A 96 -13.73 -11.13 1.06
CA LEU A 96 -13.47 -9.86 0.36
C LEU A 96 -13.17 -8.72 1.32
N GLU A 97 -13.69 -8.77 2.54
CA GLU A 97 -13.45 -7.73 3.55
C GLU A 97 -12.13 -7.93 4.30
N ARG A 98 -11.71 -9.19 4.53
CA ARG A 98 -10.60 -9.50 5.45
C ARG A 98 -9.43 -10.25 4.82
N GLY A 99 -9.63 -10.85 3.66
CA GLY A 99 -8.61 -11.61 2.94
C GLY A 99 -7.72 -10.71 2.10
N THR A 100 -6.41 -10.88 2.23
CA THR A 100 -5.42 -10.22 1.37
C THR A 100 -5.21 -10.99 0.06
N ILE A 101 -4.85 -10.26 -1.00
CA ILE A 101 -4.38 -10.79 -2.29
C ILE A 101 -2.94 -11.30 -2.16
N GLY A 102 -2.09 -10.52 -1.49
CA GLY A 102 -0.69 -10.84 -1.25
C GLY A 102 -0.44 -11.44 0.14
N ASP A 103 0.82 -11.78 0.37
CA ASP A 103 1.33 -12.37 1.61
C ASP A 103 2.62 -11.67 2.09
N ALA A 104 3.06 -12.01 3.31
CA ALA A 104 4.27 -11.44 3.90
C ALA A 104 5.52 -11.58 2.99
N PRO A 105 5.83 -12.76 2.40
CA PRO A 105 6.92 -12.88 1.44
C PRO A 105 6.79 -11.95 0.23
N THR A 106 5.58 -11.75 -0.30
CA THR A 106 5.37 -10.84 -1.43
C THR A 106 5.55 -9.37 -1.04
N LEU A 107 5.22 -8.98 0.19
CA LEU A 107 5.44 -7.63 0.72
C LEU A 107 6.93 -7.35 0.92
N GLU A 108 7.67 -8.30 1.50
CA GLU A 108 9.11 -8.16 1.69
C GLU A 108 9.84 -8.08 0.34
N ARG A 109 9.43 -8.90 -0.63
CA ARG A 109 9.97 -8.83 -1.98
C ARG A 109 9.67 -7.49 -2.65
N LEU A 110 8.43 -7.00 -2.58
CA LEU A 110 8.08 -5.66 -3.08
C LEU A 110 9.01 -4.60 -2.49
N LEU A 111 9.26 -4.67 -1.19
CA LEU A 111 10.08 -3.68 -0.50
C LEU A 111 11.55 -3.73 -0.95
N ARG A 112 12.14 -4.93 -1.04
CA ARG A 112 13.55 -5.09 -1.38
C ARG A 112 13.83 -4.94 -2.87
N ASP A 113 12.98 -5.51 -3.71
CA ASP A 113 13.27 -5.64 -5.14
C ASP A 113 12.67 -4.49 -5.95
N ASP A 114 11.54 -3.92 -5.51
CA ASP A 114 10.91 -2.82 -6.23
C ASP A 114 11.12 -1.47 -5.53
N VAL A 115 10.76 -1.34 -4.24
CA VAL A 115 10.88 -0.07 -3.51
C VAL A 115 12.35 0.33 -3.39
N LEU A 116 13.18 -0.53 -2.77
CA LEU A 116 14.63 -0.39 -2.66
C LEU A 116 15.37 -1.12 -3.80
N GLY A 117 14.73 -1.25 -4.95
CA GLY A 117 15.29 -1.91 -6.12
C GLY A 117 16.49 -1.17 -6.72
N PRO A 118 17.08 -1.72 -7.79
CA PRO A 118 18.24 -1.13 -8.48
C PRO A 118 18.01 0.30 -9.00
N GLU A 119 16.76 0.67 -9.30
CA GLU A 119 16.37 2.00 -9.78
C GLU A 119 16.24 3.05 -8.67
N HIS A 120 16.43 2.67 -7.41
CA HIS A 120 16.29 3.58 -6.28
C HIS A 120 17.38 4.68 -6.31
N ILE A 121 16.98 5.94 -6.14
CA ILE A 121 17.84 7.14 -6.31
C ILE A 121 19.10 7.14 -5.43
N ALA A 122 19.03 6.51 -4.26
CA ALA A 122 20.12 6.40 -3.31
C ALA A 122 21.05 5.19 -3.54
N ARG A 123 20.77 4.33 -4.53
CA ARG A 123 21.59 3.15 -4.80
C ARG A 123 23.00 3.58 -5.20
N GLY A 124 24.02 3.00 -4.57
CA GLY A 124 25.43 3.32 -4.80
C GLY A 124 25.99 4.49 -3.98
N PHE A 125 25.16 5.19 -3.19
CA PHE A 125 25.61 6.24 -2.26
C PHE A 125 25.80 5.76 -0.82
N LEU A 126 25.39 4.52 -0.52
CA LEU A 126 25.50 3.86 0.77
C LEU A 126 26.45 2.67 0.66
N THR A 127 27.03 2.27 1.79
CA THR A 127 27.67 0.94 1.88
C THR A 127 26.61 -0.16 1.77
N GLU A 128 27.00 -1.37 1.34
CA GLU A 128 26.06 -2.51 1.28
C GLU A 128 25.50 -2.82 2.68
N ASP A 129 26.32 -2.71 3.74
CA ASP A 129 25.86 -2.90 5.12
C ASP A 129 24.77 -1.88 5.52
N GLU A 130 24.94 -0.59 5.20
CA GLU A 130 23.91 0.43 5.47
C GLU A 130 22.65 0.20 4.65
N TRP A 131 22.79 -0.24 3.40
CA TRP A 131 21.65 -0.57 2.54
C TRP A 131 20.83 -1.73 3.12
N ASP A 132 21.51 -2.81 3.49
CA ASP A 132 20.89 -4.00 4.07
C ASP A 132 20.25 -3.69 5.43
N GLU A 133 20.91 -2.90 6.28
CA GLU A 133 20.36 -2.47 7.57
C GLU A 133 19.11 -1.59 7.41
N ALA A 134 19.11 -0.65 6.45
CA ALA A 134 17.94 0.17 6.14
C ALA A 134 16.79 -0.70 5.59
N ALA A 135 17.09 -1.63 4.69
CA ALA A 135 16.12 -2.56 4.13
C ALA A 135 15.51 -3.46 5.22
N ASP A 136 16.31 -3.93 6.18
CA ASP A 136 15.84 -4.73 7.32
C ASP A 136 14.88 -3.93 8.22
N VAL A 137 15.21 -2.69 8.56
CA VAL A 137 14.32 -1.82 9.36
C VAL A 137 12.99 -1.58 8.65
N LEU A 138 13.02 -1.27 7.35
CA LEU A 138 11.82 -1.03 6.56
C LEU A 138 11.00 -2.31 6.37
N ALA A 139 11.64 -3.45 6.10
CA ALA A 139 10.97 -4.74 5.96
C ALA A 139 10.28 -5.19 7.25
N ASP A 140 10.97 -5.09 8.39
CA ASP A 140 10.40 -5.47 9.68
C ASP A 140 9.24 -4.53 10.07
N ALA A 141 9.35 -3.22 9.82
CA ALA A 141 8.25 -2.29 10.07
C ALA A 141 7.03 -2.57 9.17
N ALA A 142 7.25 -2.77 7.86
CA ALA A 142 6.18 -3.11 6.92
C ALA A 142 5.46 -4.41 7.33
N LEU A 143 6.22 -5.45 7.67
CA LEU A 143 5.68 -6.73 8.15
C LEU A 143 4.91 -6.57 9.46
N GLY A 144 5.48 -5.84 10.43
CA GLY A 144 4.89 -5.60 11.74
C GLY A 144 3.52 -4.92 11.64
N HIS A 145 3.40 -3.92 10.77
CA HIS A 145 2.12 -3.25 10.49
C HIS A 145 1.18 -4.13 9.66
N TRP A 146 1.67 -4.80 8.62
CA TRP A 146 0.83 -5.66 7.77
C TRP A 146 0.20 -6.80 8.57
N ALA A 147 0.96 -7.44 9.44
CA ALA A 147 0.50 -8.53 10.31
C ALA A 147 -0.01 -8.05 11.68
N ALA A 148 -0.37 -6.76 11.83
CA ALA A 148 -0.78 -6.19 13.11
C ALA A 148 -1.99 -6.87 13.76
N GLY A 149 -2.85 -7.52 12.97
CA GLY A 149 -4.01 -8.28 13.46
C GLY A 149 -3.70 -9.67 14.00
N VAL A 150 -2.51 -10.23 13.72
CA VAL A 150 -2.14 -11.60 14.12
C VAL A 150 -0.87 -11.67 14.98
N LEU A 151 0.02 -10.66 14.90
CA LEU A 151 1.23 -10.63 15.70
C LEU A 151 0.94 -10.28 17.17
N PRO A 152 1.60 -10.95 18.13
CA PRO A 152 1.59 -10.52 19.52
C PRO A 152 2.07 -9.05 19.65
N PRO A 153 1.45 -8.22 20.51
CA PRO A 153 1.77 -6.79 20.60
C PRO A 153 3.25 -6.48 20.85
N LEU A 154 3.93 -7.29 21.68
CA LEU A 154 5.35 -7.13 21.95
C LEU A 154 6.21 -7.41 20.71
N VAL A 155 5.91 -8.49 19.98
CA VAL A 155 6.61 -8.83 18.74
C VAL A 155 6.41 -7.73 17.70
N ARG A 156 5.17 -7.24 17.54
CA ARG A 156 4.88 -6.11 16.65
C ARG A 156 5.71 -4.88 17.00
N ARG A 157 5.74 -4.50 18.28
CA ARG A 157 6.50 -3.33 18.76
C ARG A 157 8.01 -3.50 18.53
N GLU A 158 8.55 -4.71 18.69
CA GLU A 158 9.95 -4.99 18.38
C GLU A 158 10.28 -4.75 16.90
N LEU A 159 9.37 -5.14 15.99
CA LEU A 159 9.54 -4.96 14.55
C LEU A 159 9.37 -3.50 14.09
N THR A 160 8.34 -2.79 14.58
CA THR A 160 8.03 -1.42 14.12
C THR A 160 8.87 -0.34 14.81
N GLY A 161 9.28 -0.59 16.06
CA GLY A 161 9.93 0.40 16.91
C GLY A 161 11.20 1.05 16.33
N PRO A 162 12.08 0.34 15.60
CA PRO A 162 13.19 0.98 14.91
C PRO A 162 12.75 2.05 13.90
N PHE A 163 11.76 1.74 13.05
CA PHE A 163 11.26 2.69 12.06
C PHE A 163 10.53 3.86 12.72
N ASP A 164 9.75 3.61 13.78
CA ASP A 164 9.09 4.67 14.56
C ASP A 164 10.13 5.70 15.08
N ARG A 165 11.28 5.23 15.59
CA ARG A 165 12.39 6.13 16.00
C ARG A 165 13.02 6.90 14.85
N ALA A 166 13.05 6.36 13.64
CA ALA A 166 13.55 7.09 12.47
C ALA A 166 12.58 8.21 12.07
N LEU A 167 11.27 7.94 12.11
CA LEU A 167 10.23 8.94 11.87
C LEU A 167 10.28 10.08 12.89
N ASP A 168 10.41 9.76 14.18
CA ASP A 168 10.50 10.78 15.25
C ASP A 168 11.70 11.73 15.09
N ARG A 169 12.74 11.30 14.37
CA ARG A 169 13.91 12.13 14.04
C ARG A 169 13.72 12.99 12.79
N GLY A 170 12.55 12.93 12.16
CA GLY A 170 12.26 13.64 10.91
C GLY A 170 13.06 13.12 9.71
N ALA A 171 13.54 11.88 9.78
CA ALA A 171 14.49 11.37 8.80
C ALA A 171 13.87 11.04 7.43
N VAL A 172 12.54 10.97 7.32
CA VAL A 172 11.90 10.46 6.10
C VAL A 172 10.59 11.18 5.78
N ALA A 173 10.43 11.49 4.50
CA ALA A 173 9.18 11.95 3.90
C ALA A 173 8.86 11.08 2.67
N GLY A 174 7.57 10.94 2.35
CA GLY A 174 7.16 10.31 1.09
C GLY A 174 7.47 11.20 -0.11
N PRO A 175 7.57 10.64 -1.33
CA PRO A 175 7.69 11.44 -2.54
C PRO A 175 6.54 12.45 -2.65
N PRO A 176 6.80 13.68 -3.13
CA PRO A 176 5.73 14.62 -3.39
C PRO A 176 4.82 14.11 -4.52
N VAL A 177 3.58 14.58 -4.53
CA VAL A 177 2.63 14.41 -5.62
C VAL A 177 2.34 15.77 -6.25
N ASP A 178 1.89 15.79 -7.50
CA ASP A 178 1.55 17.04 -8.19
C ASP A 178 0.28 17.72 -7.61
N ASP A 179 0.00 18.95 -8.05
CA ASP A 179 -1.11 19.76 -7.54
C ASP A 179 -2.48 19.14 -7.83
N ALA A 180 -2.66 18.52 -8.99
CA ALA A 180 -3.95 17.93 -9.39
C ALA A 180 -4.28 16.72 -8.52
N LEU A 181 -3.28 15.87 -8.23
CA LEU A 181 -3.42 14.77 -7.32
C LEU A 181 -3.55 15.25 -5.87
N THR A 182 -2.82 16.30 -5.47
CA THR A 182 -2.95 16.92 -4.14
C THR A 182 -4.40 17.39 -3.91
N GLU A 183 -5.01 18.09 -4.86
CA GLU A 183 -6.41 18.54 -4.79
C GLU A 183 -7.37 17.37 -4.57
N LEU A 184 -7.22 16.28 -5.35
CA LEU A 184 -8.05 15.08 -5.20
C LEU A 184 -7.89 14.46 -3.82
N LEU A 185 -6.65 14.24 -3.37
CA LEU A 185 -6.36 13.58 -2.12
C LEU A 185 -6.80 14.40 -0.90
N ASP A 186 -6.61 15.72 -0.93
CA ASP A 186 -7.07 16.60 0.15
C ASP A 186 -8.59 16.65 0.24
N ALA A 187 -9.27 16.65 -0.91
CA ALA A 187 -10.72 16.57 -0.92
C ALA A 187 -11.25 15.23 -0.39
N VAL A 188 -10.53 14.12 -0.61
CA VAL A 188 -10.85 12.81 -0.03
C VAL A 188 -10.58 12.79 1.48
N ARG A 189 -9.47 13.38 1.95
CA ARG A 189 -9.16 13.51 3.39
C ARG A 189 -10.21 14.33 4.14
N ALA A 190 -10.75 15.36 3.49
CA ALA A 190 -11.71 16.28 4.08
C ALA A 190 -13.17 15.79 4.04
N LEU A 191 -13.44 14.54 3.62
CA LEU A 191 -14.80 14.03 3.49
C LEU A 191 -15.51 13.93 4.85
N ASP A 192 -16.73 14.46 4.87
CA ASP A 192 -17.71 14.19 5.92
C ASP A 192 -18.59 12.98 5.56
N ALA A 193 -19.60 12.70 6.39
CA ALA A 193 -20.49 11.57 6.16
C ALA A 193 -21.28 11.68 4.83
N PRO A 194 -21.86 12.84 4.46
CA PRO A 194 -22.42 13.06 3.13
C PRO A 194 -21.44 12.80 1.98
N GLY A 195 -20.20 13.30 2.08
CA GLY A 195 -19.17 13.09 1.07
C GLY A 195 -18.86 11.60 0.87
N ARG A 196 -18.72 10.84 1.95
CA ARG A 196 -18.56 9.37 1.85
C ARG A 196 -19.77 8.68 1.25
N ALA A 197 -20.99 9.12 1.57
CA ALA A 197 -22.21 8.58 0.98
C ALA A 197 -22.29 8.85 -0.54
N ALA A 198 -21.83 10.02 -1.00
CA ALA A 198 -21.75 10.34 -2.42
C ALA A 198 -20.78 9.41 -3.17
N TRP A 199 -19.63 9.09 -2.59
CA TRP A 199 -18.69 8.10 -3.17
C TRP A 199 -19.31 6.71 -3.30
N ARG A 200 -20.04 6.24 -2.27
CA ARG A 200 -20.76 4.95 -2.33
C ARG A 200 -21.81 4.95 -3.45
N ALA A 201 -22.60 6.01 -3.55
CA ALA A 201 -23.59 6.16 -4.62
C ALA A 201 -22.94 6.17 -6.01
N ALA A 202 -21.84 6.91 -6.19
CA ALA A 202 -21.11 6.97 -7.46
C ALA A 202 -20.55 5.60 -7.89
N VAL A 203 -20.12 4.76 -6.93
CA VAL A 203 -19.70 3.37 -7.19
C VAL A 203 -20.88 2.50 -7.60
N ASP A 204 -22.02 2.62 -6.91
CA ASP A 204 -23.21 1.83 -7.21
C ASP A 204 -23.80 2.18 -8.58
N GLU A 205 -23.86 3.47 -8.93
CA GLU A 205 -24.26 3.96 -10.25
C GLU A 205 -23.34 3.45 -11.36
N GLY A 206 -22.02 3.47 -11.12
CA GLY A 206 -21.00 3.04 -12.08
C GLY A 206 -20.83 1.53 -12.22
N ARG A 207 -21.58 0.70 -11.47
CA ARG A 207 -21.39 -0.75 -11.42
C ARG A 207 -21.59 -1.43 -12.78
N ALA A 208 -22.47 -0.89 -13.63
CA ALA A 208 -22.68 -1.37 -15.00
C ALA A 208 -21.46 -1.14 -15.91
N ASP A 209 -20.65 -0.12 -15.61
CA ASP A 209 -19.49 0.32 -16.40
C ASP A 209 -18.18 -0.38 -16.01
N HIS A 210 -18.24 -1.48 -15.24
CA HIS A 210 -17.06 -2.18 -14.74
C HIS A 210 -16.08 -2.63 -15.84
N ARG A 211 -16.60 -3.08 -16.99
CA ARG A 211 -15.73 -3.53 -18.11
C ARG A 211 -14.94 -2.37 -18.73
N PRO A 212 -15.56 -1.25 -19.16
CA PRO A 212 -14.83 -0.04 -19.57
C PRO A 212 -13.76 0.39 -18.56
N TRP A 213 -14.10 0.44 -17.27
CA TRP A 213 -13.14 0.85 -16.23
C TRP A 213 -11.94 -0.09 -16.13
N ALA A 214 -12.17 -1.42 -16.19
CA ALA A 214 -11.08 -2.39 -16.09
C ALA A 214 -10.10 -2.31 -17.27
N THR A 215 -10.62 -2.08 -18.48
CA THR A 215 -9.78 -1.83 -19.67
C THR A 215 -8.97 -0.54 -19.50
N ALA A 216 -9.61 0.56 -19.13
CA ALA A 216 -8.94 1.84 -18.92
C ALA A 216 -7.86 1.77 -17.81
N MET A 217 -8.12 1.04 -16.72
CA MET A 217 -7.12 0.79 -15.68
C MET A 217 -5.92 0.01 -16.18
N HIS A 218 -6.15 -0.99 -17.04
CA HIS A 218 -5.09 -1.78 -17.64
C HIS A 218 -4.22 -0.91 -18.56
N GLU A 219 -4.84 -0.11 -19.42
CA GLU A 219 -4.15 0.83 -20.32
C GLU A 219 -3.35 1.87 -19.52
N ALA A 220 -3.94 2.44 -18.47
CA ALA A 220 -3.27 3.42 -17.62
C ALA A 220 -2.09 2.82 -16.83
N SER A 221 -2.20 1.55 -16.42
CA SER A 221 -1.08 0.82 -15.80
C SER A 221 0.05 0.60 -16.79
N TRP A 222 -0.27 0.22 -18.04
CA TRP A 222 0.72 0.07 -19.10
C TRP A 222 1.37 1.39 -19.48
N ALA A 223 0.59 2.45 -19.69
CA ALA A 223 1.10 3.78 -20.01
C ALA A 223 2.09 4.26 -18.94
N GLY A 224 1.74 4.08 -17.67
CA GLY A 224 2.61 4.33 -16.54
C GLY A 224 3.91 3.52 -16.55
N HIS A 225 3.82 2.24 -16.88
CA HIS A 225 4.98 1.36 -16.94
C HIS A 225 5.94 1.72 -18.08
N VAL A 226 5.43 1.83 -19.32
CA VAL A 226 6.26 2.08 -20.50
C VAL A 226 6.86 3.49 -20.53
N SER A 227 6.25 4.45 -19.82
CA SER A 227 6.78 5.82 -19.67
C SER A 227 7.78 5.98 -18.52
N GLY A 228 8.10 4.91 -17.78
CA GLY A 228 9.00 4.97 -16.62
C GLY A 228 8.39 5.62 -15.38
N ARG A 229 7.07 5.83 -15.33
CA ARG A 229 6.35 6.45 -14.19
C ARG A 229 5.87 5.45 -13.14
N THR A 230 6.32 4.19 -13.18
CA THR A 230 5.89 3.12 -12.27
C THR A 230 6.02 3.52 -10.79
N ARG A 231 7.17 4.09 -10.39
CA ARG A 231 7.41 4.52 -9.00
C ARG A 231 6.53 5.69 -8.59
N THR A 232 6.35 6.68 -9.48
CA THR A 232 5.46 7.83 -9.27
C THR A 232 4.01 7.39 -9.06
N LEU A 233 3.53 6.47 -9.91
CA LEU A 233 2.19 5.89 -9.77
C LEU A 233 2.03 5.10 -8.48
N ALA A 234 3.03 4.31 -8.10
CA ALA A 234 2.97 3.58 -6.84
C ALA A 234 2.93 4.53 -5.64
N ALA A 235 3.73 5.60 -5.63
CA ALA A 235 3.67 6.63 -4.59
C ALA A 235 2.28 7.30 -4.54
N ALA A 236 1.71 7.65 -5.71
CA ALA A 236 0.37 8.20 -5.81
C ALA A 236 -0.70 7.29 -5.20
N GLN A 237 -0.67 5.98 -5.52
CA GLN A 237 -1.59 5.00 -4.94
C GLN A 237 -1.41 4.84 -3.42
N LEU A 238 -0.17 4.88 -2.91
CA LEU A 238 0.09 4.79 -1.47
C LEU A 238 -0.38 6.06 -0.72
N HIS A 239 -0.23 7.25 -1.32
CA HIS A 239 -0.84 8.47 -0.79
C HIS A 239 -2.37 8.39 -0.81
N ALA A 240 -2.96 7.76 -1.83
CA ALA A 240 -4.40 7.50 -1.89
C ALA A 240 -4.88 6.56 -0.78
N VAL A 241 -4.10 5.53 -0.41
CA VAL A 241 -4.41 4.68 0.76
C VAL A 241 -4.50 5.54 2.02
N GLN A 242 -3.55 6.45 2.24
CA GLN A 242 -3.59 7.35 3.39
C GLN A 242 -4.81 8.27 3.35
N ALA A 243 -5.07 8.91 2.20
CA ALA A 243 -6.23 9.79 2.04
C ALA A 243 -7.56 9.07 2.26
N PHE A 244 -7.70 7.84 1.74
CA PHE A 244 -8.88 6.99 1.92
C PHE A 244 -9.18 6.73 3.40
N LEU A 245 -8.15 6.34 4.15
CA LEU A 245 -8.28 6.03 5.58
C LEU A 245 -8.49 7.30 6.41
N ASP A 246 -7.78 8.38 6.09
CA ASP A 246 -7.91 9.67 6.77
C ASP A 246 -9.28 10.33 6.49
N GLY A 247 -9.89 10.07 5.33
CA GLY A 247 -11.26 10.47 4.96
C GLY A 247 -12.37 9.69 5.69
N GLY A 248 -12.00 8.70 6.51
CA GLY A 248 -12.93 7.93 7.34
C GLY A 248 -13.71 6.84 6.61
N PHE A 249 -13.22 6.38 5.44
CA PHE A 249 -13.71 5.15 4.83
C PHE A 249 -13.23 3.93 5.63
N ASP A 250 -14.04 2.87 5.63
CA ASP A 250 -13.73 1.64 6.34
C ASP A 250 -13.38 0.48 5.39
N LEU A 251 -13.15 -0.71 5.97
CA LEU A 251 -12.84 -1.91 5.22
C LEU A 251 -13.99 -2.36 4.30
N HIS A 252 -15.24 -2.06 4.66
CA HIS A 252 -16.40 -2.39 3.86
C HIS A 252 -16.44 -1.49 2.62
N ASP A 253 -16.17 -0.20 2.77
CA ASP A 253 -16.03 0.73 1.64
C ASP A 253 -14.94 0.27 0.66
N GLY A 254 -13.81 -0.20 1.19
CA GLY A 254 -12.73 -0.80 0.40
C GLY A 254 -13.22 -2.00 -0.41
N ALA A 255 -13.88 -2.96 0.26
CA ALA A 255 -14.39 -4.19 -0.37
C ALA A 255 -15.56 -3.95 -1.34
N ALA A 256 -16.39 -2.93 -1.08
CA ALA A 256 -17.55 -2.57 -1.90
C ALA A 256 -17.18 -1.85 -3.20
N GLY A 257 -15.92 -1.43 -3.36
CA GLY A 257 -15.38 -0.87 -4.61
C GLY A 257 -15.04 0.62 -4.56
N VAL A 258 -15.22 1.30 -3.42
CA VAL A 258 -14.83 2.72 -3.28
C VAL A 258 -13.33 2.88 -3.48
N TRP A 259 -12.53 1.95 -2.98
CA TRP A 259 -11.09 1.94 -3.26
C TRP A 259 -10.79 1.86 -4.76
N ASN A 260 -11.43 0.95 -5.50
CA ASN A 260 -11.18 0.79 -6.92
C ASN A 260 -11.55 2.07 -7.68
N ALA A 261 -12.67 2.70 -7.34
CA ALA A 261 -13.06 3.98 -7.91
C ALA A 261 -12.01 5.07 -7.67
N LEU A 262 -11.55 5.24 -6.41
CA LEU A 262 -10.52 6.22 -6.07
C LEU A 262 -9.18 5.90 -6.77
N ALA A 263 -8.74 4.65 -6.73
CA ALA A 263 -7.51 4.20 -7.38
C ALA A 263 -7.54 4.46 -8.89
N GLY A 264 -8.71 4.35 -9.52
CA GLY A 264 -8.95 4.73 -10.90
C GLY A 264 -8.77 6.22 -11.14
N CYS A 265 -9.41 7.07 -10.32
CA CYS A 265 -9.24 8.52 -10.40
C CYS A 265 -7.77 8.93 -10.24
N VAL A 266 -7.05 8.34 -9.29
CA VAL A 266 -5.61 8.58 -9.06
C VAL A 266 -4.79 8.17 -10.28
N GLN A 267 -5.03 6.97 -10.81
CA GLN A 267 -4.33 6.48 -12.00
C GLN A 267 -4.57 7.41 -13.20
N GLY A 268 -5.83 7.75 -13.46
CA GLY A 268 -6.24 8.62 -14.56
C GLY A 268 -5.63 10.02 -14.45
N THR A 269 -5.52 10.59 -13.25
CA THR A 269 -4.88 11.90 -13.03
C THR A 269 -3.39 11.87 -13.36
N VAL A 270 -2.65 10.86 -12.88
CA VAL A 270 -1.17 10.81 -13.04
C VAL A 270 -0.73 10.54 -14.49
N VAL A 271 -1.55 9.83 -15.26
CA VAL A 271 -1.26 9.49 -16.67
C VAL A 271 -2.23 10.12 -17.65
N ALA A 272 -2.92 11.21 -17.27
CA ALA A 272 -3.92 11.86 -18.11
C ALA A 272 -3.40 12.25 -19.49
N ASP A 273 -2.12 12.64 -19.57
CA ASP A 273 -1.43 13.03 -20.80
C ASP A 273 -1.17 11.87 -21.78
N MET A 274 -1.40 10.62 -21.35
CA MET A 274 -1.13 9.41 -22.14
C MET A 274 -2.38 8.58 -22.44
N LEU A 275 -3.54 8.98 -21.91
CA LEU A 275 -4.80 8.26 -22.11
C LEU A 275 -5.63 8.93 -23.22
N ASP A 276 -6.38 8.12 -23.96
CA ASP A 276 -7.45 8.65 -24.78
C ASP A 276 -8.60 9.18 -23.91
N GLU A 277 -9.45 10.02 -24.51
CA GLU A 277 -10.55 10.69 -23.82
C GLU A 277 -11.53 9.71 -23.17
N ALA A 278 -11.80 8.56 -23.79
CA ALA A 278 -12.76 7.59 -23.26
C ALA A 278 -12.20 6.86 -22.04
N SER A 279 -10.93 6.43 -22.09
CA SER A 279 -10.25 5.81 -20.95
C SER A 279 -10.09 6.80 -19.79
N LEU A 280 -9.72 8.06 -20.06
CA LEU A 280 -9.65 9.08 -19.02
C LEU A 280 -11.02 9.35 -18.39
N ALA A 281 -12.07 9.50 -19.21
CA ALA A 281 -13.44 9.70 -18.73
C ALA A 281 -13.92 8.53 -17.86
N ALA A 282 -13.63 7.28 -18.27
CA ALA A 282 -14.00 6.10 -17.49
C ALA A 282 -13.33 6.07 -16.10
N LEU A 283 -12.06 6.49 -16.01
CA LEU A 283 -11.31 6.52 -14.75
C LEU A 283 -11.73 7.69 -13.84
N GLN A 284 -12.08 8.84 -14.41
CA GLN A 284 -12.48 10.03 -13.66
C GLN A 284 -13.99 10.08 -13.34
N ALA A 285 -14.81 9.23 -13.98
CA ALA A 285 -16.25 9.22 -13.79
C ALA A 285 -16.72 9.18 -12.32
N PRO A 286 -16.13 8.38 -11.41
CA PRO A 286 -16.53 8.41 -10.00
C PRO A 286 -16.36 9.80 -9.37
N TRP A 287 -15.23 10.47 -9.65
CA TRP A 287 -14.96 11.78 -9.10
C TRP A 287 -15.89 12.87 -9.64
N THR A 288 -16.19 12.80 -10.94
CA THR A 288 -17.14 13.66 -11.62
C THR A 288 -18.54 13.54 -11.01
N ARG A 289 -19.03 12.31 -10.78
CA ARG A 289 -20.31 12.03 -10.10
C ARG A 289 -20.34 12.59 -8.68
N VAL A 290 -19.28 12.38 -7.89
CA VAL A 290 -19.19 12.92 -6.51
C VAL A 290 -19.24 14.44 -6.48
N ARG A 291 -18.64 15.11 -7.48
CA ARG A 291 -18.70 16.58 -7.61
C ARG A 291 -20.00 17.10 -8.23
N GLY A 292 -20.92 16.22 -8.63
CA GLY A 292 -22.18 16.59 -9.28
C GLY A 292 -21.97 17.24 -10.65
N ARG A 293 -20.94 16.81 -11.38
CA ARG A 293 -20.61 17.30 -12.73
C ARG A 293 -20.95 16.27 -13.80
#